data_AF-A0A952QRR2-F1
#
_entry.id   AF-A0A952QRR2-F1
#
_cell.length_a   1.000
_cell.length_b   1.000
_cell.length_c   1.000
_cell.angle_alpha   90.00
_cell.angle_beta   90.00
_cell.angle_gamma   90.00
#
_symmetry.space_group_name_H-M   'P 1'
#
loop_
_entity.id
_entity.type
_entity.pdbx_description
1 polymer ?
#
loop_
_entity_poly.entity_id
_entity_poly.type
_entity_poly.pdbx_seq_one_letter_code
_entity_poly.pdbx_strand_id
1 'polypeptide(L)'
;MRNGIHIGRCEHCLAASILSFFILVAAAGIGQAQVIGEEAELDRLRAKAEDAMGNDDAEGAAMNMGRAALMAAQLGKRQTEPALRQVFKSTEHLYRSQEHGYRGLALFRRAGGELPASAGVCGSLQLAQLELQHAQETLASSETPDRPGAVSPKLPAIRQTADDWAIVLASMMGEFRCPN
;
A
#
# COMPACT_ATOMS: atom_id res chain seq x y z
N MET A 1 -3.93 -25.61 -66.72
CA MET A 1 -4.50 -25.92 -65.38
C MET A 1 -3.43 -25.73 -64.31
N ARG A 2 -3.51 -24.66 -63.50
CA ARG A 2 -3.01 -24.51 -62.12
C ARG A 2 -2.82 -23.02 -61.84
N ASN A 3 -3.82 -22.39 -61.21
CA ASN A 3 -3.70 -21.14 -60.47
C ASN A 3 -4.86 -21.10 -59.47
N GLY A 4 -4.61 -21.57 -58.24
CA GLY A 4 -5.68 -21.65 -57.24
C GLY A 4 -5.23 -21.91 -55.79
N ILE A 5 -3.93 -21.89 -55.49
CA ILE A 5 -3.42 -22.28 -54.15
C ILE A 5 -2.92 -21.06 -53.34
N HIS A 6 -2.71 -19.89 -53.97
CA HIS A 6 -2.11 -18.73 -53.29
C HIS A 6 -3.10 -17.80 -52.55
N ILE A 7 -4.40 -17.82 -52.88
CA ILE A 7 -5.37 -16.88 -52.30
C ILE A 7 -5.76 -17.30 -50.86
N GLY A 8 -6.06 -18.58 -50.64
CA GLY A 8 -6.46 -19.06 -49.31
C GLY A 8 -5.37 -18.93 -48.24
N ARG A 9 -4.10 -19.02 -48.60
CA ARG A 9 -2.98 -18.95 -47.64
C ARG A 9 -2.76 -17.53 -47.09
N CYS A 10 -3.15 -16.49 -47.84
CA CYS A 10 -3.02 -15.09 -47.42
C CYS A 10 -4.15 -14.69 -46.45
N GLU A 11 -5.38 -15.14 -46.71
CA GLU A 11 -6.54 -14.91 -45.84
C GLU A 11 -6.37 -15.59 -44.47
N HIS A 12 -5.83 -16.82 -44.43
CA HIS A 12 -5.56 -17.52 -43.17
C HIS A 12 -4.44 -16.85 -42.36
N CYS A 13 -3.41 -16.28 -43.01
CA CYS A 13 -2.36 -15.53 -42.33
C CYS A 13 -2.88 -14.19 -41.76
N LEU A 14 -3.75 -13.49 -42.49
CA LEU A 14 -4.39 -12.26 -42.03
C LEU A 14 -5.34 -12.54 -40.85
N ALA A 15 -6.18 -13.57 -40.95
CA ALA A 15 -7.08 -13.97 -39.86
C ALA A 15 -6.31 -14.40 -38.60
N ALA A 16 -5.22 -15.14 -38.76
CA ALA A 16 -4.35 -15.51 -37.63
C ALA A 16 -3.67 -14.29 -36.99
N SER A 17 -3.25 -13.30 -37.78
CA SER A 17 -2.62 -12.07 -37.27
C SER A 17 -3.62 -11.18 -36.51
N ILE A 18 -4.84 -11.06 -37.03
CA ILE A 18 -5.93 -10.33 -36.38
C ILE A 18 -6.32 -11.01 -35.06
N LEU A 19 -6.48 -12.35 -35.07
CA LEU A 19 -6.80 -13.11 -33.86
C LEU A 19 -5.70 -12.98 -32.79
N SER A 20 -4.43 -13.05 -33.20
CA SER A 20 -3.28 -12.86 -32.30
C SER A 20 -3.25 -11.46 -31.70
N PHE A 21 -3.57 -10.44 -32.50
CA PHE A 21 -3.68 -9.06 -32.04
C PHE A 21 -4.81 -8.89 -31.00
N PHE A 22 -5.98 -9.47 -31.25
CA PHE A 22 -7.10 -9.44 -30.28
C PHE A 22 -6.78 -10.16 -28.97
N ILE A 23 -6.08 -11.30 -29.03
CA ILE A 23 -5.63 -12.02 -27.82
C ILE A 23 -4.65 -11.18 -27.00
N LEU A 24 -3.70 -10.50 -27.65
CA LEU A 24 -2.74 -9.62 -26.96
C LEU A 24 -3.43 -8.41 -26.32
N VAL A 25 -4.39 -7.79 -27.00
CA VAL A 25 -5.17 -6.67 -26.45
C VAL A 25 -6.03 -7.11 -25.27
N ALA A 26 -6.68 -8.27 -25.35
CA ALA A 26 -7.46 -8.83 -24.25
C ALA A 26 -6.59 -9.14 -23.02
N ALA A 27 -5.40 -9.71 -23.21
CA ALA A 27 -4.47 -10.01 -22.13
C ALA A 27 -3.97 -8.74 -21.41
N ALA A 28 -3.68 -7.68 -22.17
CA ALA A 28 -3.27 -6.38 -21.61
C ALA A 28 -4.39 -5.73 -20.76
N GLY A 29 -5.66 -5.85 -21.20
CA GLY A 29 -6.81 -5.29 -20.47
C GLY A 29 -7.09 -5.98 -19.13
N ILE A 30 -6.87 -7.31 -19.04
CA ILE A 30 -7.08 -8.07 -17.80
C ILE A 30 -6.11 -7.61 -16.70
N GLY A 31 -4.83 -7.37 -17.05
CA GLY A 31 -3.83 -6.92 -16.08
C GLY A 31 -4.13 -5.53 -15.50
N GLN A 32 -4.62 -4.61 -16.32
CA GLN A 32 -5.02 -3.26 -15.88
C GLN A 32 -6.25 -3.31 -14.96
N ALA A 33 -7.26 -4.12 -15.30
CA ALA A 33 -8.45 -4.28 -14.46
C ALA A 33 -8.12 -4.90 -13.09
N GLN A 34 -7.17 -5.83 -13.03
CA GLN A 34 -6.72 -6.41 -11.77
C GLN A 34 -6.05 -5.37 -10.86
N VAL A 35 -5.14 -4.53 -11.38
CA VAL A 35 -4.49 -3.48 -10.58
C VAL A 35 -5.50 -2.46 -10.04
N ILE A 36 -6.48 -2.06 -10.85
CA ILE A 36 -7.54 -1.13 -10.42
C ILE A 36 -8.38 -1.72 -9.27
N GLY A 37 -8.75 -3.01 -9.37
CA GLY A 37 -9.49 -3.69 -8.30
C GLY A 37 -8.67 -3.84 -7.01
N GLU A 38 -7.36 -4.03 -7.16
CA GLU A 38 -6.42 -4.16 -6.05
C GLU A 38 -6.17 -2.82 -5.32
N GLU A 39 -6.07 -1.71 -6.04
CA GLU A 39 -6.02 -0.37 -5.44
C GLU A 39 -7.34 -0.02 -4.72
N ALA A 40 -8.48 -0.42 -5.26
CA ALA A 40 -9.77 -0.22 -4.60
C ALA A 40 -9.90 -1.06 -3.30
N GLU A 41 -9.37 -2.28 -3.29
CA GLU A 41 -9.31 -3.09 -2.06
C GLU A 41 -8.35 -2.47 -1.03
N LEU A 42 -7.24 -1.86 -1.46
CA LEU A 42 -6.35 -1.12 -0.55
C LEU A 42 -7.10 0.00 0.19
N ASP A 43 -7.85 0.82 -0.55
CA ASP A 43 -8.64 1.92 0.02
C ASP A 43 -9.76 1.37 0.94
N ARG A 44 -10.37 0.24 0.56
CA ARG A 44 -11.36 -0.44 1.40
C ARG A 44 -10.77 -0.94 2.72
N LEU A 45 -9.56 -1.49 2.71
CA LEU A 45 -8.89 -1.98 3.92
C LEU A 45 -8.55 -0.84 4.87
N ARG A 46 -8.08 0.28 4.31
CA ARG A 46 -7.88 1.51 5.08
C ARG A 46 -9.18 1.98 5.72
N ALA A 47 -10.26 2.11 4.95
CA ALA A 47 -11.55 2.55 5.48
C ALA A 47 -12.06 1.61 6.59
N LYS A 48 -11.92 0.29 6.43
CA LYS A 48 -12.26 -0.68 7.48
C LYS A 48 -11.45 -0.51 8.76
N ALA A 49 -10.18 -0.12 8.64
CA ALA A 49 -9.35 0.13 9.82
C ALA A 49 -9.79 1.42 10.54
N GLU A 50 -10.10 2.47 9.79
CA GLU A 50 -10.65 3.72 10.33
C GLU A 50 -12.03 3.50 10.99
N ASP A 51 -12.92 2.72 10.35
CA ASP A 51 -14.22 2.33 10.91
C ASP A 51 -14.05 1.49 12.19
N ALA A 52 -13.10 0.55 12.21
CA ALA A 52 -12.82 -0.25 13.41
C ALA A 52 -12.33 0.64 14.56
N MET A 53 -11.44 1.60 14.29
CA MET A 53 -11.03 2.59 15.28
C MET A 53 -12.18 3.44 15.78
N GLY A 54 -13.06 3.90 14.89
CA GLY A 54 -14.26 4.65 15.26
C GLY A 54 -15.24 3.87 16.14
N ASN A 55 -15.16 2.53 16.13
CA ASN A 55 -15.92 1.62 16.97
C ASN A 55 -15.11 1.10 18.18
N ASP A 56 -14.01 1.77 18.53
CA ASP A 56 -13.09 1.41 19.62
C ASP A 56 -12.41 0.04 19.50
N ASP A 57 -12.46 -0.56 18.31
CA ASP A 57 -11.82 -1.84 17.98
C ASP A 57 -10.41 -1.61 17.42
N ALA A 58 -9.47 -1.30 18.31
CA ALA A 58 -8.06 -1.12 17.95
C ALA A 58 -7.40 -2.40 17.41
N GLU A 59 -7.87 -3.59 17.80
CA GLU A 59 -7.34 -4.86 17.28
C GLU A 59 -7.81 -5.08 15.83
N GLY A 60 -9.09 -4.85 15.55
CA GLY A 60 -9.65 -4.89 14.20
C GLY A 60 -9.01 -3.85 13.28
N ALA A 61 -8.72 -2.66 13.80
CA ALA A 61 -7.99 -1.64 13.08
C ALA A 61 -6.57 -2.10 12.71
N ALA A 62 -5.82 -2.64 13.68
CA ALA A 62 -4.49 -3.19 13.44
C ALA A 62 -4.53 -4.29 12.36
N MET A 63 -5.47 -5.23 12.45
CA MET A 63 -5.61 -6.33 11.49
C MET A 63 -5.88 -5.82 10.06
N ASN A 64 -6.82 -4.88 9.91
CA ASN A 64 -7.17 -4.35 8.58
C ASN A 64 -6.02 -3.51 8.00
N MET A 65 -5.32 -2.75 8.83
CA MET A 65 -4.18 -1.95 8.39
C MET A 65 -2.97 -2.83 8.02
N GLY A 66 -2.72 -3.92 8.75
CA GLY A 66 -1.71 -4.91 8.38
C GLY A 66 -2.01 -5.60 7.05
N ARG A 67 -3.29 -5.88 6.77
CA ARG A 67 -3.72 -6.37 5.44
C ARG A 67 -3.52 -5.31 4.36
N ALA A 68 -3.79 -4.03 4.65
CA ALA A 68 -3.54 -2.93 3.73
C ALA A 68 -2.04 -2.81 3.42
N ALA A 69 -1.17 -2.94 4.42
CA ALA A 69 0.29 -2.92 4.23
C ALA A 69 0.76 -4.03 3.28
N LEU A 70 0.29 -5.27 3.50
CA LEU A 70 0.59 -6.40 2.60
C LEU A 70 0.10 -6.14 1.17
N MET A 71 -1.07 -5.51 1.05
CA MET A 71 -1.66 -5.16 -0.23
C MET A 71 -0.82 -4.11 -0.98
N ALA A 72 -0.39 -3.05 -0.27
CA ALA A 72 0.52 -2.05 -0.81
C ALA A 72 1.85 -2.68 -1.27
N ALA A 73 2.42 -3.59 -0.48
CA ALA A 73 3.63 -4.32 -0.83
C ALA A 73 3.46 -5.13 -2.15
N GLN A 74 2.32 -5.79 -2.31
CA GLN A 74 2.00 -6.56 -3.52
C GLN A 74 1.82 -5.66 -4.73
N LEU A 75 1.09 -4.55 -4.59
CA LEU A 75 0.92 -3.55 -5.64
C LEU A 75 2.28 -2.97 -6.08
N GLY A 76 3.14 -2.60 -5.14
CA GLY A 76 4.48 -2.08 -5.42
C GLY A 76 5.35 -3.05 -6.23
N LYS A 77 5.29 -4.36 -5.95
CA LYS A 77 6.01 -5.39 -6.71
C LYS A 77 5.56 -5.51 -8.17
N ARG A 78 4.31 -5.16 -8.46
CA ARG A 78 3.73 -5.23 -9.81
C ARG A 78 3.96 -3.96 -10.63
N GLN A 79 4.38 -2.86 -10.00
CA GLN A 79 4.64 -1.61 -10.70
C GLN A 79 5.96 -1.64 -11.47
N THR A 80 5.89 -1.27 -12.75
CA THR A 80 7.08 -1.04 -13.61
C THR A 80 7.64 0.36 -13.45
N GLU A 81 6.80 1.34 -13.10
CA GLU A 81 7.20 2.72 -12.89
C GLU A 81 7.88 2.89 -11.51
N PRO A 82 9.13 3.40 -11.47
CA PRO A 82 9.85 3.60 -10.21
C PRO A 82 9.11 4.51 -9.23
N ALA A 83 8.48 5.58 -9.73
CA ALA A 83 7.73 6.54 -8.92
C ALA A 83 6.54 5.86 -8.21
N LEU A 84 5.72 5.11 -8.95
CA LEU A 84 4.59 4.37 -8.36
C LEU A 84 5.05 3.26 -7.40
N ARG A 85 6.15 2.57 -7.72
CA ARG A 85 6.74 1.59 -6.82
C ARG A 85 7.15 2.23 -5.49
N GLN A 86 7.71 3.43 -5.52
CA GLN A 86 8.11 4.18 -4.34
C GLN A 86 6.91 4.68 -3.52
N VAL A 87 5.82 5.08 -4.19
CA VAL A 87 4.53 5.39 -3.55
C VAL A 87 4.01 4.17 -2.78
N PHE A 88 3.96 3.00 -3.40
CA PHE A 88 3.48 1.80 -2.71
C PHE A 88 4.42 1.34 -1.60
N LYS A 89 5.74 1.49 -1.77
CA LYS A 89 6.72 1.17 -0.71
C LYS A 89 6.56 2.08 0.51
N SER A 90 6.41 3.39 0.30
CA SER A 90 6.15 4.32 1.41
C SER A 90 4.79 4.06 2.06
N THR A 91 3.77 3.72 1.27
CA THR A 91 2.44 3.32 1.76
C THR A 91 2.49 2.04 2.61
N GLU A 92 3.28 1.04 2.18
CA GLU A 92 3.50 -0.19 2.94
C GLU A 92 4.06 0.12 4.34
N HIS A 93 5.18 0.85 4.40
CA HIS A 93 5.81 1.22 5.67
C HIS A 93 4.87 2.07 6.54
N LEU A 94 4.16 3.03 5.94
CA LEU A 94 3.17 3.83 6.67
C LEU A 94 2.08 2.93 7.26
N TYR A 95 1.48 2.02 6.51
CA TYR A 95 0.45 1.14 7.04
C TYR A 95 0.98 0.12 8.06
N ARG A 96 2.25 -0.32 7.96
CA ARG A 96 2.91 -1.09 9.03
C ARG A 96 3.06 -0.29 10.32
N SER A 97 3.42 0.98 10.20
CA SER A 97 3.47 1.88 11.34
C SER A 97 2.11 1.96 12.05
N GLN A 98 1.05 2.17 11.28
CA GLN A 98 -0.32 2.24 11.80
C GLN A 98 -0.79 0.92 12.42
N GLU A 99 -0.49 -0.22 11.79
CA GLU A 99 -0.73 -1.56 12.34
C GLU A 99 -0.12 -1.69 13.75
N HIS A 100 1.16 -1.37 13.88
CA HIS A 100 1.89 -1.45 15.14
C HIS A 100 1.39 -0.44 16.19
N GLY A 101 1.00 0.76 15.77
CA GLY A 101 0.39 1.77 16.62
C GLY A 101 -0.94 1.29 17.21
N TYR A 102 -1.86 0.85 16.35
CA TYR A 102 -3.15 0.29 16.76
C TYR A 102 -3.00 -0.95 17.63
N ARG A 103 -2.05 -1.84 17.31
CA ARG A 103 -1.74 -3.01 18.15
C ARG A 103 -1.24 -2.60 19.53
N GLY A 104 -0.38 -1.58 19.61
CA GLY A 104 0.09 -1.02 20.88
C GLY A 104 -1.09 -0.49 21.72
N LEU A 105 -2.00 0.25 21.09
CA LEU A 105 -3.23 0.74 21.73
C LEU A 105 -4.13 -0.40 22.21
N ALA A 106 -4.34 -1.43 21.39
CA ALA A 106 -5.16 -2.59 21.73
C ALA A 106 -4.58 -3.34 22.95
N LEU A 107 -3.26 -3.54 22.97
CA LEU A 107 -2.55 -4.14 24.11
C LEU A 107 -2.68 -3.29 25.38
N PHE A 108 -2.56 -1.96 25.27
CA PHE A 108 -2.69 -1.05 26.39
C PHE A 108 -4.11 -1.07 26.98
N ARG A 109 -5.13 -0.99 26.12
CA ARG A 109 -6.54 -1.10 26.51
C ARG A 109 -6.85 -2.45 27.17
N ARG A 110 -6.33 -3.55 26.63
CA ARG A 110 -6.49 -4.90 27.19
C ARG A 110 -5.86 -5.04 28.58
N ALA A 111 -4.76 -4.32 28.83
CA ALA A 111 -4.11 -4.27 30.14
C ALA A 111 -4.78 -3.28 31.12
N GLY A 112 -5.94 -2.71 30.78
CA GLY A 112 -6.65 -1.76 31.66
C GLY A 112 -6.07 -0.35 31.67
N GLY A 113 -5.14 -0.02 30.75
CA GLY A 113 -4.52 1.29 30.67
C GLY A 113 -3.53 1.61 31.80
N GLU A 114 -2.93 0.58 32.40
CA GLU A 114 -1.96 0.75 33.49
C GLU A 114 -0.68 1.45 33.02
N LEU A 115 -0.19 2.39 33.84
CA LEU A 115 1.01 3.17 33.58
C LEU A 115 2.13 2.83 34.60
N PRO A 116 3.40 2.73 34.17
CA PRO A 116 3.86 2.78 32.78
C PRO A 116 3.36 1.57 31.99
N ALA A 117 3.18 1.74 30.68
CA ALA A 117 2.70 0.65 29.84
C ALA A 117 3.70 -0.51 29.82
N SER A 118 3.19 -1.71 29.53
CA SER A 118 4.03 -2.91 29.48
C SER A 118 5.07 -2.85 28.36
N ALA A 119 6.14 -3.62 28.50
CA ALA A 119 7.17 -3.77 27.46
C ALA A 119 6.59 -4.18 26.09
N GLY A 120 5.50 -4.96 26.07
CA GLY A 120 4.81 -5.33 24.83
C GLY A 120 4.12 -4.14 24.14
N VAL A 121 3.51 -3.23 24.91
CA VAL A 121 2.91 -1.99 24.37
C VAL A 121 4.01 -1.10 23.80
N CYS A 122 5.05 -0.80 24.59
CA CYS A 122 6.12 0.09 24.16
C CYS A 122 6.95 -0.49 23.02
N GLY A 123 7.19 -1.80 23.00
CA GLY A 123 7.83 -2.47 21.88
C GLY A 123 7.01 -2.36 20.59
N SER A 124 5.67 -2.45 20.67
CA SER A 124 4.81 -2.22 19.51
C SER A 124 4.90 -0.78 19.02
N LEU A 125 4.90 0.22 19.90
CA LEU A 125 5.04 1.63 19.49
C LEU A 125 6.42 1.95 18.92
N GLN A 126 7.48 1.30 19.40
CA GLN A 126 8.82 1.46 18.85
C GLN A 126 8.93 0.89 17.43
N LEU A 127 8.30 -0.27 17.18
CA LEU A 127 8.15 -0.81 15.82
C LEU A 127 7.33 0.14 14.92
N ALA A 128 6.26 0.72 15.47
CA ALA A 128 5.47 1.71 14.74
C ALA A 128 6.32 2.91 14.31
N GLN A 129 7.15 3.43 15.21
CA GLN A 129 8.03 4.56 14.91
C GLN A 129 9.11 4.21 13.89
N LEU A 130 9.71 3.02 13.98
CA LEU A 130 10.69 2.55 13.00
C LEU A 130 10.09 2.48 11.59
N GLU A 131 8.90 1.90 11.46
CA GLU A 131 8.22 1.82 10.16
C GLU A 131 7.81 3.20 9.64
N LEU A 132 7.44 4.14 10.53
CA LEU A 132 7.16 5.51 10.12
C LEU A 132 8.42 6.20 9.57
N GLN A 133 9.57 6.00 10.22
CA GLN A 133 10.85 6.52 9.73
C GLN A 133 11.17 5.98 8.34
N HIS A 134 11.01 4.67 8.12
CA HIS A 134 11.20 4.08 6.79
C HIS A 134 10.26 4.68 5.73
N ALA A 135 9.00 4.97 6.11
CA ALA A 135 8.05 5.65 5.21
C ALA A 135 8.53 7.06 4.85
N GLN A 136 8.93 7.85 5.85
CA GLN A 136 9.42 9.23 5.67
C GLN A 136 10.70 9.29 4.84
N GLU A 137 11.68 8.40 5.10
CA GLU A 137 12.91 8.30 4.31
C GLU A 137 12.64 7.95 2.85
N THR A 138 11.69 7.04 2.62
CA THR A 138 11.27 6.66 1.26
C THR A 138 10.59 7.83 0.55
N LEU A 139 9.77 8.62 1.26
CA LEU A 139 9.08 9.81 0.73
C LEU A 139 10.05 10.96 0.43
N ALA A 140 11.06 11.17 1.26
CA ALA A 140 12.11 12.18 1.06
C ALA A 140 12.99 11.81 -0.14
N SER A 141 13.31 10.53 -0.30
CA SER A 141 14.05 10.01 -1.46
C SER A 141 13.27 10.11 -2.78
N SER A 142 11.99 10.48 -2.74
CA SER A 142 11.15 10.70 -3.93
C SER A 142 11.24 12.13 -4.46
N GLU A 143 11.93 13.04 -3.75
CA GLU A 143 12.01 14.48 -4.09
C GLU A 143 13.22 14.85 -4.97
N THR A 144 14.07 13.89 -5.33
CA THR A 144 15.24 14.16 -6.17
C THR A 144 14.82 14.55 -7.60
N PRO A 145 15.35 15.65 -8.18
CA PRO A 145 14.70 16.37 -9.29
C PRO A 145 14.99 15.80 -10.68
N ASP A 146 15.64 14.64 -10.79
CA ASP A 146 16.30 14.22 -12.04
C ASP A 146 15.37 13.66 -13.12
N ARG A 147 14.05 13.57 -12.87
CA ARG A 147 13.08 13.28 -13.94
C ARG A 147 11.77 14.02 -13.70
N PRO A 148 11.28 14.83 -14.67
CA PRO A 148 9.90 15.30 -14.69
C PRO A 148 8.98 14.15 -15.13
N GLY A 149 8.93 13.09 -14.32
CA GLY A 149 7.84 12.11 -14.32
C GLY A 149 6.80 12.62 -13.34
N ALA A 150 5.54 12.69 -13.75
CA ALA A 150 4.45 13.26 -12.98
C ALA A 150 4.49 12.76 -11.52
N VAL A 151 4.73 13.68 -10.58
CA VAL A 151 4.61 13.42 -9.14
C VAL A 151 3.22 12.84 -8.92
N SER A 152 3.15 11.61 -8.41
CA SER A 152 1.86 10.95 -8.18
C SER A 152 0.97 11.84 -7.31
N PRO A 153 -0.30 12.07 -7.69
CA PRO A 153 -1.22 12.91 -6.92
C PRO A 153 -1.49 12.36 -5.51
N LYS A 154 -1.17 11.08 -5.25
CA LYS A 154 -1.30 10.44 -3.93
C LYS A 154 -0.17 10.81 -2.96
N LEU A 155 0.99 11.29 -3.44
CA LEU A 155 2.16 11.57 -2.59
C LEU A 155 1.91 12.61 -1.50
N PRO A 156 1.28 13.78 -1.78
CA PRO A 156 0.99 14.75 -0.74
C PRO A 156 0.11 14.20 0.38
N ALA A 157 -0.90 13.39 0.05
CA ALA A 157 -1.78 12.78 1.03
C ALA A 157 -1.06 11.76 1.92
N ILE A 158 -0.14 10.97 1.34
CA ILE A 158 0.68 10.01 2.09
C ILE A 158 1.63 10.75 3.04
N ARG A 159 2.26 11.83 2.59
CA ARG A 159 3.12 12.67 3.44
C ARG A 159 2.35 13.25 4.61
N GLN A 160 1.21 13.88 4.35
CA GLN A 160 0.37 14.43 5.41
C GLN A 160 -0.02 13.35 6.43
N THR A 161 -0.42 12.16 5.95
CA THR A 161 -0.76 11.05 6.83
C THR A 161 0.46 10.60 7.66
N ALA A 162 1.65 10.55 7.08
CA ALA A 162 2.87 10.21 7.83
C ALA A 162 3.19 11.26 8.91
N ASP A 163 3.02 12.55 8.60
CA ASP A 163 3.25 13.63 9.55
C ASP A 163 2.23 13.61 10.70
N ASP A 164 0.95 13.37 10.40
CA ASP A 164 -0.10 13.20 11.40
C ASP A 164 0.20 12.02 12.32
N TRP A 165 0.67 10.90 11.75
CA TRP A 165 1.04 9.73 12.52
C TRP A 165 2.31 9.91 13.36
N ALA A 166 3.23 10.79 12.97
CA ALA A 166 4.36 11.15 13.82
C ALA A 166 3.89 11.79 15.12
N ILE A 167 2.88 12.67 15.04
CA ILE A 167 2.27 13.32 16.20
C ILE A 167 1.52 12.28 17.05
N VAL A 168 0.72 11.43 16.43
CA VAL A 168 -0.04 10.37 17.13
C VAL A 168 0.90 9.45 17.90
N LEU A 169 1.95 8.91 17.27
CA LEU A 169 2.88 8.00 17.93
C LEU A 169 3.66 8.69 19.05
N ALA A 170 4.11 9.93 18.84
CA ALA A 170 4.77 10.70 19.90
C ALA A 170 3.84 10.92 21.10
N SER A 171 2.56 11.23 20.87
CA SER A 171 1.55 11.36 21.92
C SER A 171 1.38 10.06 22.67
N MET A 172 1.17 8.95 21.95
CA MET A 172 0.99 7.62 22.56
C MET A 172 2.20 7.19 23.39
N MET A 173 3.42 7.37 22.87
CA MET A 173 4.64 7.01 23.61
C MET A 173 4.78 7.84 24.90
N GLY A 174 4.46 9.14 24.85
CA GLY A 174 4.48 10.01 26.02
C GLY A 174 3.39 9.65 27.04
N GLU A 175 2.14 9.49 26.58
CA GLU A 175 0.99 9.14 27.42
C GLU A 175 1.16 7.78 28.08
N PHE A 176 1.68 6.79 27.34
CA PHE A 176 1.90 5.44 27.83
C PHE A 176 3.18 5.31 28.66
N ARG A 177 3.95 6.41 28.78
CA ARG A 177 5.23 6.49 29.50
C ARG A 177 6.24 5.45 29.02
N CYS A 178 6.32 5.28 27.71
CA CYS A 178 7.34 4.45 27.11
C CYS A 178 8.72 5.10 27.25
N PRO A 179 9.77 4.29 27.51
CA PRO A 179 11.13 4.82 27.54
C PRO A 179 11.53 5.32 26.14
N ASN A 180 12.27 6.43 26.12
CA ASN A 180 12.87 6.98 24.90
C ASN A 180 14.04 6.12 24.42
#